data_AF-A0A954UC19-F1
#
_entry.id   AF-A0A954UC19-F1
#
_cell.length_a   1.000
_cell.length_b   1.000
_cell.length_c   1.000
_cell.angle_alpha   90.00
_cell.angle_beta   90.00
_cell.angle_gamma   90.00
#
_symmetry.space_group_name_H-M   'P 1'
#
loop_
_entity.id
_entity.type
_entity.pdbx_description
1 polymer ?
#
loop_
_entity_poly.entity_id
_entity_poly.type
_entity_poly.pdbx_seq_one_letter_code
_entity_poly.pdbx_strand_id
1 'polypeptide(L)'
;MVWFIPVSFFLAICAQSWVGAQTPNSTDGGASSHIEGEPELVGHGVGDAPSLTPVNQVLTPYGKQLDLPGMRPQALALSPDGALLAVSGKTNQLIIVDPQTLSVAQRVDMPGDAVRLEADREAAKDVNADTEVDIDARAQVSYTGLIFSPDGRQIYLSNVNGSVKVFAVDELGQVTPSHTLPLPNANAPRRAEEIPSGLAISDDGGRLYVCGNLSNQLFELDTKTGEVTHTWPVGVAPYDVVLVANRAFVSNWGGR
;
A
#
# COMPACT_ATOMS: atom_id res chain seq x y z
N MET A 1 25.68 -26.77 11.49
CA MET A 1 24.37 -26.65 12.18
C MET A 1 23.82 -25.28 11.78
N VAL A 2 22.95 -25.25 10.77
CA VAL A 2 22.37 -24.00 10.23
C VAL A 2 20.88 -24.27 10.12
N TRP A 3 20.09 -23.48 10.84
CA TRP A 3 18.63 -23.54 10.80
C TRP A 3 18.14 -22.70 9.62
N PHE A 4 17.44 -23.35 8.68
CA PHE A 4 16.55 -22.71 7.72
C PHE A 4 15.16 -22.66 8.36
N ILE A 5 14.53 -21.48 8.41
CA ILE A 5 13.10 -21.34 8.66
C ILE A 5 12.51 -20.68 7.41
N PRO A 6 11.71 -21.39 6.60
CA PRO A 6 10.88 -20.75 5.58
C PRO A 6 9.57 -20.36 6.25
N VAL A 7 9.34 -19.05 6.44
CA VAL A 7 8.00 -18.59 6.85
C VAL A 7 7.21 -18.29 5.58
N SER A 8 6.44 -19.27 5.13
CA SER A 8 5.38 -19.07 4.15
C SER A 8 4.17 -18.48 4.88
N PHE A 9 3.97 -17.16 4.78
CA PHE A 9 2.72 -16.53 5.20
C PHE A 9 1.71 -16.62 4.05
N PHE A 10 0.68 -17.44 4.23
CA PHE A 10 -0.58 -17.29 3.52
C PHE A 10 -1.49 -16.43 4.39
N LEU A 11 -1.79 -15.20 3.95
CA LEU A 11 -2.81 -14.36 4.56
C LEU A 11 -3.91 -14.10 3.53
N ALA A 12 -5.13 -14.58 3.82
CA ALA A 12 -6.29 -14.38 2.97
C ALA A 12 -6.85 -12.96 3.20
N ILE A 13 -6.87 -12.13 2.16
CA ILE A 13 -7.51 -10.81 2.17
C ILE A 13 -8.94 -10.98 1.63
N CYS A 14 -9.97 -10.72 2.45
CA CYS A 14 -11.36 -10.78 2.01
C CYS A 14 -11.90 -9.35 1.76
N ALA A 15 -12.47 -9.12 0.57
CA ALA A 15 -13.04 -7.84 0.14
C ALA A 15 -14.58 -7.81 0.26
N GLN A 16 -15.11 -6.60 0.48
CA GLN A 16 -16.48 -6.22 0.88
C GLN A 16 -17.66 -6.56 -0.08
N SER A 17 -18.84 -6.54 0.56
CA SER A 17 -20.22 -6.80 0.12
C SER A 17 -20.86 -5.73 -0.80
N TRP A 18 -21.93 -6.15 -1.49
CA TRP A 18 -22.84 -5.35 -2.32
C TRP A 18 -24.25 -5.42 -1.71
N VAL A 19 -24.90 -4.29 -1.45
CA VAL A 19 -26.33 -4.22 -1.06
C VAL A 19 -27.11 -3.65 -2.24
N GLY A 20 -27.80 -4.51 -2.98
CA GLY A 20 -28.72 -4.11 -4.04
C GLY A 20 -30.12 -3.84 -3.49
N ALA A 21 -30.61 -2.62 -3.64
CA ALA A 21 -31.99 -2.24 -3.34
C ALA A 21 -32.89 -2.52 -4.55
N GLN A 22 -33.95 -3.30 -4.39
CA GLN A 22 -35.13 -3.28 -5.27
C GLN A 22 -36.41 -3.61 -4.48
N THR A 23 -37.38 -2.71 -4.50
CA THR A 23 -38.78 -3.00 -4.16
C THR A 23 -39.51 -3.43 -5.45
N PRO A 24 -40.25 -4.54 -5.46
CA PRO A 24 -41.11 -4.90 -6.60
C PRO A 24 -42.57 -4.56 -6.29
N ASN A 25 -43.34 -4.20 -7.31
CA ASN A 25 -44.78 -4.43 -7.30
C ASN A 25 -45.20 -4.89 -8.70
N SER A 26 -45.33 -6.20 -8.86
CA SER A 26 -46.13 -6.83 -9.89
C SER A 26 -46.83 -8.04 -9.28
N THR A 27 -48.15 -7.97 -9.22
CA THR A 27 -49.05 -9.08 -8.93
C THR A 27 -48.99 -10.10 -10.06
N ASP A 28 -48.73 -11.37 -9.75
CA ASP A 28 -49.51 -12.50 -10.26
C ASP A 28 -49.11 -13.83 -9.61
N GLY A 29 -50.14 -14.63 -9.31
CA GLY A 29 -50.06 -15.88 -8.56
C GLY A 29 -49.50 -17.05 -9.36
N GLY A 30 -48.64 -17.81 -8.69
CA GLY A 30 -48.21 -19.14 -9.09
C GLY A 30 -47.52 -19.80 -7.91
N ALA A 31 -48.09 -20.89 -7.40
CA ALA A 31 -47.54 -21.64 -6.27
C ALA A 31 -46.20 -22.27 -6.67
N SER A 32 -45.10 -21.57 -6.35
CA SER A 32 -43.78 -22.18 -6.18
C SER A 32 -43.52 -22.24 -4.68
N SER A 33 -43.13 -23.41 -4.18
CA SER A 33 -42.63 -23.57 -2.82
C SER A 33 -41.31 -22.81 -2.74
N HIS A 34 -41.38 -21.51 -2.45
CA HIS A 34 -40.23 -20.72 -2.09
C HIS A 34 -39.65 -21.36 -0.83
N ILE A 35 -38.45 -21.93 -0.95
CA ILE A 35 -37.61 -22.18 0.20
C ILE A 35 -37.18 -20.79 0.67
N GLU A 36 -37.95 -20.19 1.57
CA GLU A 36 -37.52 -19.03 2.35
C GLU A 36 -36.47 -19.52 3.35
N GLY A 37 -35.27 -19.81 2.86
CA GLY A 37 -34.09 -19.84 3.71
C GLY A 37 -33.65 -18.40 3.93
N GLU A 38 -33.43 -18.01 5.18
CA GLU A 38 -32.74 -16.74 5.42
C GLU A 38 -31.40 -16.75 4.67
N PRO A 39 -31.01 -15.63 4.02
CA PRO A 39 -29.73 -15.57 3.34
C PRO A 39 -28.62 -15.89 4.34
N GLU A 40 -27.85 -16.95 4.06
CA GLU A 40 -26.68 -17.27 4.86
C GLU A 40 -25.67 -16.13 4.69
N LEU A 41 -25.45 -15.37 5.76
CA LEU A 41 -24.52 -14.26 5.75
C LEU A 41 -23.10 -14.81 5.59
N VAL A 42 -22.56 -14.70 4.39
CA VAL A 42 -21.13 -14.92 4.12
C VAL A 42 -20.32 -13.74 4.68
N GLY A 43 -19.16 -14.02 5.25
CA GLY A 43 -18.29 -13.02 5.88
C GLY A 43 -18.00 -13.31 7.35
N HIS A 44 -17.79 -12.23 8.11
CA HIS A 44 -17.07 -12.19 9.38
C HIS A 44 -17.53 -13.24 10.42
N GLY A 45 -16.62 -14.17 10.73
CA GLY A 45 -16.46 -14.64 12.10
C GLY A 45 -15.74 -13.55 12.91
N VAL A 46 -16.27 -13.19 14.08
CA VAL A 46 -15.59 -12.23 14.98
C VAL A 46 -14.44 -12.95 15.69
N GLY A 47 -13.23 -12.37 15.66
CA GLY A 47 -12.06 -12.96 16.31
C GLY A 47 -11.62 -14.26 15.61
N ASP A 48 -11.49 -15.35 16.36
CA ASP A 48 -11.01 -16.64 15.83
C ASP A 48 -12.14 -17.51 15.22
N ALA A 49 -13.35 -16.95 15.08
CA ALA A 49 -14.48 -17.69 14.54
C ALA A 49 -14.28 -17.99 13.03
N PRO A 50 -14.70 -19.18 12.56
CA PRO A 50 -14.68 -19.48 11.14
C PRO A 50 -15.49 -18.47 10.34
N SER A 51 -14.95 -18.06 9.19
CA SER A 51 -15.61 -17.15 8.25
C SER A 51 -16.03 -17.91 7.00
N LEU A 52 -17.27 -17.70 6.54
CA LEU A 52 -17.77 -18.31 5.31
C LEU A 52 -17.50 -17.37 4.13
N THR A 53 -16.85 -17.86 3.09
CA THR A 53 -16.58 -17.07 1.87
C THR A 53 -17.79 -17.07 0.92
N PRO A 54 -17.89 -16.10 -0.01
CA PRO A 54 -18.93 -16.07 -1.04
C PRO A 54 -18.95 -17.27 -2.01
N VAL A 55 -17.95 -18.14 -1.93
CA VAL A 55 -17.81 -19.37 -2.73
C VAL A 55 -17.95 -20.62 -1.88
N ASN A 56 -18.65 -20.52 -0.74
CA ASN A 56 -18.99 -21.61 0.18
C ASN A 56 -17.77 -22.34 0.78
N GLN A 57 -16.64 -21.65 0.91
CA GLN A 57 -15.49 -22.16 1.65
C GLN A 57 -15.50 -21.60 3.08
N VAL A 58 -15.32 -22.48 4.06
CA VAL A 58 -15.11 -22.09 5.46
C VAL A 58 -13.62 -21.86 5.67
N LEU A 59 -13.27 -20.65 6.08
CA LEU A 59 -11.93 -20.27 6.49
C LEU A 59 -11.87 -20.30 8.01
N THR A 60 -10.93 -21.04 8.57
CA THR A 60 -10.57 -20.98 10.00
C THR A 60 -9.19 -20.35 10.11
N PRO A 61 -9.11 -19.03 10.34
CA PRO A 61 -7.83 -18.34 10.33
C PRO A 61 -6.94 -18.86 11.45
N TYR A 62 -5.66 -19.02 11.14
CA TYR A 62 -4.66 -19.34 12.16
C TYR A 62 -4.11 -18.04 12.74
N GLY A 63 -4.12 -17.93 14.07
CA GLY A 63 -3.60 -16.77 14.79
C GLY A 63 -4.64 -15.67 14.98
N LYS A 64 -4.17 -14.50 15.42
CA LYS A 64 -5.00 -13.34 15.72
C LYS A 64 -5.38 -12.60 14.44
N GLN A 65 -6.58 -12.02 14.44
CA GLN A 65 -7.06 -11.13 13.38
C GLN A 65 -7.25 -9.72 13.90
N LEU A 66 -6.89 -8.72 13.08
CA LEU A 66 -7.14 -7.31 13.35
C LEU A 66 -8.05 -6.76 12.26
N ASP A 67 -9.27 -6.42 12.67
CA ASP A 67 -10.21 -5.73 11.79
C ASP A 67 -9.74 -4.29 11.57
N LEU A 68 -9.76 -3.85 10.31
CA LEU A 68 -9.49 -2.48 9.90
C LEU A 68 -10.74 -1.89 9.20
N PRO A 69 -11.77 -1.46 9.96
CA PRO A 69 -13.03 -1.01 9.38
C PRO A 69 -12.84 0.14 8.39
N GLY A 70 -13.48 0.03 7.23
CA GLY A 70 -13.40 1.04 6.17
C GLY A 70 -12.11 1.00 5.34
N MET A 71 -11.09 0.24 5.76
CA MET A 71 -9.88 0.02 4.99
C MET A 71 -10.01 -1.23 4.13
N ARG A 72 -9.48 -1.17 2.90
CA ARG A 72 -9.20 -2.34 2.08
C ARG A 72 -7.69 -2.50 1.97
N PRO A 73 -7.05 -3.30 2.84
CA PRO A 73 -5.60 -3.47 2.84
C PRO A 73 -5.11 -4.02 1.49
N GLN A 74 -4.01 -3.48 0.99
CA GLN A 74 -3.39 -3.88 -0.27
C GLN A 74 -1.89 -4.14 -0.12
N ALA A 75 -1.21 -3.35 0.72
CA ALA A 75 0.21 -3.46 0.96
C ALA A 75 0.51 -3.47 2.46
N LEU A 76 1.53 -4.21 2.86
CA LEU A 76 2.02 -4.29 4.23
C LEU A 76 3.55 -4.39 4.22
N ALA A 77 4.20 -3.77 5.22
CA ALA A 77 5.63 -3.85 5.41
C ALA A 77 5.97 -3.95 6.89
N LEU A 78 6.89 -4.84 7.24
CA LEU A 78 7.44 -4.96 8.59
C LEU A 78 8.72 -4.13 8.67
N SER A 79 8.91 -3.39 9.75
CA SER A 79 10.15 -2.68 10.01
C SER A 79 11.33 -3.66 10.16
N PRO A 80 12.57 -3.25 9.87
CA PRO A 80 13.74 -4.15 9.94
C PRO A 80 13.97 -4.80 11.31
N ASP A 81 13.60 -4.10 12.39
CA ASP A 81 13.66 -4.59 13.77
C ASP A 81 12.43 -5.41 14.19
N GLY A 82 11.40 -5.49 13.34
CA GLY A 82 10.15 -6.18 13.61
C GLY A 82 9.21 -5.48 14.61
N ALA A 83 9.49 -4.23 14.99
CA ALA A 83 8.69 -3.49 15.97
C ALA A 83 7.42 -2.86 15.39
N LEU A 84 7.39 -2.53 14.10
CA LEU A 84 6.27 -1.86 13.44
C LEU A 84 5.80 -2.64 12.22
N LEU A 85 4.49 -2.78 12.06
CA LEU A 85 3.85 -3.25 10.84
C LEU A 85 3.08 -2.08 10.20
N ALA A 86 3.58 -1.58 9.09
CA ALA A 86 2.91 -0.58 8.29
C ALA A 86 1.90 -1.25 7.36
N VAL A 87 0.68 -0.71 7.29
CA VAL A 87 -0.41 -1.22 6.44
C VAL A 87 -1.01 -0.06 5.66
N SER A 88 -1.16 -0.26 4.35
CA SER A 88 -1.88 0.68 3.50
C SER A 88 -2.90 -0.03 2.61
N GLY A 89 -3.84 0.74 2.11
CA GLY A 89 -4.97 0.25 1.34
C GLY A 89 -5.70 1.37 0.61
N LYS A 90 -6.97 1.13 0.28
CA LYS A 90 -7.84 2.13 -0.36
C LYS A 90 -8.34 3.22 0.59
N THR A 91 -7.41 3.85 1.29
CA THR A 91 -7.60 4.99 2.19
C THR A 91 -6.43 5.95 2.03
N ASN A 92 -6.60 7.20 2.45
CA ASN A 92 -5.56 8.24 2.45
C ASN A 92 -4.74 8.26 3.75
N GLN A 93 -4.58 7.10 4.39
CA GLN A 93 -3.87 6.96 5.66
C GLN A 93 -2.99 5.72 5.64
N LEU A 94 -1.80 5.86 6.23
CA LEU A 94 -0.93 4.76 6.62
C LEU A 94 -1.28 4.34 8.04
N ILE A 95 -1.52 3.04 8.25
CA ILE A 95 -1.81 2.48 9.57
C ILE A 95 -0.56 1.82 10.10
N ILE A 96 -0.16 2.18 11.32
CA ILE A 96 0.94 1.52 12.02
C ILE A 96 0.35 0.60 13.07
N VAL A 97 0.73 -0.66 13.00
CA VAL A 97 0.27 -1.73 13.88
C VAL A 97 1.46 -2.25 14.67
N ASP A 98 1.27 -2.48 15.96
CA ASP A 98 2.20 -3.27 16.77
C ASP A 98 1.99 -4.75 16.42
N PRO A 99 2.99 -5.44 15.82
CA PRO A 99 2.84 -6.82 15.38
C PRO A 99 2.77 -7.83 16.53
N GLN A 100 3.23 -7.49 17.75
CA GLN A 100 3.15 -8.39 18.91
C GLN A 100 1.77 -8.37 19.54
N THR A 101 1.21 -7.17 19.74
CA THR A 101 -0.11 -7.01 20.35
C THR A 101 -1.25 -7.10 19.34
N LEU A 102 -0.93 -6.91 18.05
CA LEU A 102 -1.88 -6.79 16.93
C LEU A 102 -2.88 -5.65 17.14
N SER A 103 -2.38 -4.51 17.62
CA SER A 103 -3.19 -3.30 17.87
C SER A 103 -2.72 -2.13 17.01
N VAL A 104 -3.65 -1.26 16.62
CA VAL A 104 -3.33 -0.06 15.84
C VAL A 104 -2.67 0.96 16.76
N ALA A 105 -1.37 1.18 16.55
CA ALA A 105 -0.58 2.17 17.28
C ALA A 105 -0.81 3.58 16.74
N GLN A 106 -0.87 3.75 15.42
CA GLN A 106 -1.02 5.07 14.77
C GLN A 106 -1.83 5.01 13.49
N ARG A 107 -2.44 6.16 13.15
CA ARG A 107 -3.00 6.46 11.83
C ARG A 107 -2.34 7.74 11.36
N VAL A 108 -1.64 7.66 10.23
CA VAL A 108 -0.80 8.74 9.73
C VAL A 108 -1.34 9.18 8.39
N ASP A 109 -1.67 10.46 8.26
CA ASP A 109 -2.16 11.02 7.01
C ASP A 109 -1.06 11.05 5.94
N MET A 110 -1.45 10.97 4.67
CA MET A 110 -0.49 11.01 3.57
C MET A 110 0.10 12.42 3.43
N PRO A 111 1.43 12.58 3.31
CA PRO A 111 2.02 13.87 3.06
C PRO A 111 1.51 14.43 1.73
N GLY A 112 1.23 15.72 1.72
CA GLY A 112 0.88 16.47 0.53
C GLY A 112 2.03 16.54 -0.47
N ASP A 113 1.69 16.87 -1.72
CA ASP A 113 2.68 16.97 -2.79
C ASP A 113 3.50 18.27 -2.69
N ALA A 114 3.05 19.27 -1.91
CA ALA A 114 3.80 20.50 -1.68
C ALA A 114 4.93 20.34 -0.66
N VAL A 115 4.93 19.26 0.13
CA VAL A 115 6.01 18.96 1.08
C VAL A 115 7.23 18.45 0.32
N ARG A 116 8.02 19.40 -0.19
CA ARG A 116 9.30 19.17 -0.88
C ARG A 116 10.46 19.02 0.09
N LEU A 117 11.46 18.26 -0.36
CA LEU A 117 12.69 17.92 0.35
C LEU A 117 13.37 19.14 1.00
N GLU A 118 14.08 18.92 2.11
CA GLU A 118 14.75 19.96 2.91
C GLU A 118 15.74 20.83 2.09
N ALA A 119 16.24 20.34 0.95
CA ALA A 119 17.09 21.09 0.04
C ALA A 119 16.36 22.30 -0.61
N ASP A 120 15.04 22.21 -0.83
CA ASP A 120 14.22 23.32 -1.35
C ASP A 120 13.74 24.27 -0.24
N ARG A 121 13.76 23.85 1.03
CA ARG A 121 13.37 24.70 2.18
C ARG A 121 14.31 25.88 2.41
N GLU A 122 15.60 25.74 2.08
CA GLU A 122 16.55 26.86 2.13
C GLU A 122 16.25 27.94 1.06
N ALA A 123 15.60 27.55 -0.05
CA ALA A 123 15.13 28.49 -1.08
C ALA A 123 13.75 29.08 -0.76
N ALA A 124 12.98 28.50 0.16
CA ALA A 124 11.61 28.88 0.51
C ALA A 124 11.48 29.78 1.76
N LYS A 125 12.54 30.52 2.12
CA LYS A 125 12.61 31.33 3.37
C LYS A 125 11.68 32.56 3.44
N ASP A 126 10.74 32.75 2.52
CA ASP A 126 9.82 33.90 2.49
C ASP A 126 8.32 33.56 2.66
N VAL A 127 7.98 32.42 3.28
CA VAL A 127 6.57 32.13 3.60
C VAL A 127 6.39 31.91 5.10
N ASN A 128 5.56 32.76 5.70
CA ASN A 128 5.24 32.82 7.13
C ASN A 128 4.93 31.44 7.72
N ALA A 129 5.52 31.21 8.89
CA ALA A 129 5.34 30.05 9.73
C ALA A 129 3.92 29.98 10.31
N ASP A 130 3.03 29.33 9.56
CA ASP A 130 1.95 28.46 10.06
C ASP A 130 2.01 27.23 9.14
N THR A 131 2.80 26.22 9.52
CA THR A 131 2.95 25.02 8.68
C THR A 131 1.69 24.17 8.82
N GLU A 132 0.64 24.54 8.10
CA GLU A 132 -0.46 23.64 7.79
C GLU A 132 0.17 22.42 7.12
N VAL A 133 0.05 21.25 7.76
CA VAL A 133 0.52 20.00 7.17
C VAL A 133 -0.34 19.80 5.92
N ASP A 134 0.25 19.99 4.75
CA ASP A 134 -0.40 19.67 3.48
C ASP A 134 -0.72 18.16 3.51
N ILE A 135 -2.01 17.81 3.48
CA ILE A 135 -2.49 16.42 3.53
C ILE A 135 -3.06 16.07 2.16
N ASP A 136 -2.59 14.97 1.59
CA ASP A 136 -3.13 14.45 0.33
C ASP A 136 -4.33 13.53 0.59
N ALA A 137 -5.53 14.10 0.56
CA ALA A 137 -6.79 13.35 0.71
C ALA A 137 -7.08 12.38 -0.47
N ARG A 138 -6.34 12.48 -1.58
CA ARG A 138 -6.51 11.64 -2.77
C ARG A 138 -5.42 10.58 -2.89
N ALA A 139 -4.41 10.61 -2.03
CA ALA A 139 -3.35 9.62 -2.00
C ALA A 139 -3.91 8.24 -1.69
N GLN A 140 -3.46 7.25 -2.46
CA GLN A 140 -3.80 5.85 -2.26
C GLN A 140 -2.60 5.01 -2.67
N VAL A 141 -2.32 3.94 -1.92
CA VAL A 141 -1.25 3.02 -2.28
C VAL A 141 -1.53 2.39 -3.65
N SER A 142 -0.48 2.25 -4.43
CA SER A 142 -0.52 1.56 -5.71
C SER A 142 0.10 0.17 -5.60
N TYR A 143 -0.73 -0.86 -5.74
CA TYR A 143 -0.32 -2.25 -5.77
C TYR A 143 0.50 -2.69 -4.54
N THR A 144 1.79 -3.05 -4.70
CA THR A 144 2.66 -3.62 -3.66
C THR A 144 3.58 -2.60 -2.98
N GLY A 145 3.65 -1.35 -3.45
CA GLY A 145 4.71 -0.44 -3.04
C GLY A 145 4.54 0.12 -1.63
N LEU A 146 5.02 -0.63 -0.64
CA LEU A 146 5.19 -0.19 0.74
C LEU A 146 6.44 -0.87 1.30
N ILE A 147 7.46 -0.09 1.65
CA ILE A 147 8.72 -0.61 2.20
C ILE A 147 9.28 0.31 3.29
N PHE A 148 10.06 -0.26 4.20
CA PHE A 148 10.92 0.51 5.11
C PHE A 148 12.31 0.73 4.49
N SER A 149 12.99 1.80 4.88
CA SER A 149 14.43 1.93 4.67
C SER A 149 15.19 0.86 5.48
N PRO A 150 16.42 0.48 5.07
CA PRO A 150 17.19 -0.54 5.78
C PRO A 150 17.48 -0.20 7.25
N ASP A 151 17.60 1.09 7.57
CA ASP A 151 17.80 1.59 8.92
C ASP A 151 16.49 1.76 9.72
N GLY A 152 15.33 1.53 9.10
CA GLY A 152 14.01 1.65 9.70
C GLY A 152 13.53 3.08 9.93
N ARG A 153 14.30 4.11 9.51
CA ARG A 153 13.99 5.52 9.79
C ARG A 153 13.05 6.18 8.78
N GLN A 154 12.78 5.51 7.65
CA GLN A 154 11.86 5.99 6.64
C GLN A 154 10.93 4.88 6.15
N ILE A 155 9.72 5.27 5.74
CA ILE A 155 8.77 4.41 5.05
C ILE A 155 8.46 5.04 3.70
N TYR A 156 8.55 4.24 2.64
CA TYR A 156 8.21 4.64 1.27
C TYR A 156 6.95 3.94 0.83
N LEU A 157 6.01 4.72 0.29
CA LEU A 157 4.73 4.22 -0.20
C LEU A 157 4.50 4.72 -1.62
N SER A 158 4.28 3.80 -2.56
CA SER A 158 3.94 4.14 -3.92
C SER A 158 2.52 4.72 -3.96
N ASN A 159 2.37 5.90 -4.53
CA ASN A 159 1.08 6.57 -4.64
C ASN A 159 0.61 6.53 -6.08
N VAL A 160 -0.64 6.11 -6.28
CA VAL A 160 -1.26 5.97 -7.61
C VAL A 160 -1.24 7.26 -8.44
N ASN A 161 -1.04 8.42 -7.80
CA ASN A 161 -0.99 9.73 -8.44
C ASN A 161 0.43 10.22 -8.79
N GLY A 162 1.32 9.32 -9.21
CA GLY A 162 2.60 9.69 -9.82
C GLY A 162 3.72 10.04 -8.86
N SER A 163 3.64 9.60 -7.60
CA SER A 163 4.66 9.91 -6.60
C SER A 163 4.92 8.76 -5.63
N VAL A 164 6.01 8.86 -4.86
CA VAL A 164 6.25 8.04 -3.67
C VAL A 164 6.10 8.95 -2.44
N LYS A 165 5.23 8.58 -1.52
CA LYS A 165 5.06 9.25 -0.22
C LYS A 165 6.09 8.73 0.75
N VAL A 166 6.72 9.64 1.50
CA VAL A 166 7.77 9.32 2.47
C VAL A 166 7.33 9.72 3.87
N PHE A 167 7.52 8.82 4.82
CA PHE A 167 7.27 9.04 6.23
C PHE A 167 8.58 8.90 7.00
N ALA A 168 8.77 9.71 8.03
CA ALA A 168 9.87 9.58 8.98
C ALA A 168 9.44 8.68 10.14
N VAL A 169 10.38 7.89 10.66
CA VAL A 169 10.23 7.08 11.86
C VAL A 169 11.29 7.52 12.86
N ASP A 170 10.85 7.97 14.04
CA ASP A 170 11.77 8.36 15.10
C ASP A 170 12.27 7.17 15.95
N GLU A 171 13.14 7.45 16.91
CA GLU A 171 13.74 6.42 17.78
C GLU A 171 12.73 5.74 18.72
N LEU A 172 11.54 6.32 18.90
CA LEU A 172 10.44 5.77 19.68
C LEU A 172 9.44 5.01 18.80
N GLY A 173 9.68 4.92 17.49
CA GLY A 173 8.77 4.31 16.53
C GLY A 173 7.59 5.20 16.16
N GLN A 174 7.64 6.49 16.44
CA GLN A 174 6.62 7.43 15.99
C GLN A 174 6.79 7.74 14.51
N VAL A 175 5.70 7.55 13.76
CA VAL A 175 5.68 7.75 12.31
C VAL A 175 5.00 9.08 11.99
N THR A 176 5.68 9.92 11.22
CA THR A 176 5.16 11.22 10.79
C THR A 176 5.28 11.40 9.27
N PRO A 177 4.36 12.14 8.63
CA PRO A 177 4.52 12.49 7.22
C PRO A 177 5.80 13.30 7.03
N SER A 178 6.62 12.97 6.02
CA SER A 178 7.89 13.65 5.77
C SER A 178 7.85 14.50 4.50
N HIS A 179 7.81 13.87 3.33
CA HIS A 179 7.85 14.56 2.03
C HIS A 179 7.36 13.62 0.92
N THR A 180 7.35 14.12 -0.32
CA THR A 180 6.95 13.35 -1.50
C THR A 180 8.06 13.34 -2.55
N LEU A 181 8.31 12.19 -3.17
CA LEU A 181 9.22 12.02 -4.31
C LEU A 181 8.40 11.91 -5.62
N PRO A 182 8.42 12.92 -6.49
CA PRO A 182 7.65 12.87 -7.74
C PRO A 182 8.31 11.93 -8.75
N LEU A 183 7.50 11.23 -9.55
CA LEU A 183 7.98 10.52 -10.73
C LEU A 183 7.76 11.33 -12.01
N PRO A 184 8.55 11.07 -13.07
CA PRO A 184 8.28 11.62 -14.39
C PRO A 184 6.89 11.22 -14.90
N ASN A 185 6.29 12.08 -15.74
CA ASN A 185 5.05 11.72 -16.42
C ASN A 185 5.24 10.47 -17.28
N ALA A 186 4.25 9.57 -17.26
CA ALA A 186 4.28 8.31 -18.00
C ALA A 186 4.09 8.49 -19.52
N ASN A 187 3.64 9.67 -19.97
CA ASN A 187 3.29 9.95 -21.36
C ASN A 187 2.26 8.96 -21.95
N ALA A 188 1.38 8.42 -21.11
CA ALA A 188 0.35 7.47 -21.54
C ALA A 188 -0.87 8.21 -22.13
N PRO A 189 -1.59 7.63 -23.13
CA PRO A 189 -2.65 8.34 -23.87
C PRO A 189 -3.81 8.89 -23.04
N ARG A 190 -4.06 8.35 -21.83
CA ARG A 190 -5.22 8.68 -20.99
C ARG A 190 -4.83 9.19 -19.59
N ARG A 191 -3.54 9.22 -19.27
CA ARG A 191 -3.04 9.66 -17.96
C ARG A 191 -1.59 10.13 -18.10
N ALA A 192 -1.35 11.38 -17.70
CA ALA A 192 0.00 11.95 -17.69
C ALA A 192 0.80 11.42 -16.49
N GLU A 193 0.20 11.44 -15.30
CA GLU A 193 0.81 10.95 -14.07
C GLU A 193 1.18 9.46 -14.18
N GLU A 194 2.36 9.11 -13.71
CA GLU A 194 2.78 7.71 -13.56
C GLU A 194 1.89 6.97 -12.54
N ILE A 195 1.88 5.64 -12.63
CA ILE A 195 1.43 4.77 -11.55
C ILE A 195 2.67 4.02 -11.05
N PRO A 196 3.38 4.59 -10.05
CA PRO A 196 4.42 3.88 -9.33
C PRO A 196 3.83 2.59 -8.75
N SER A 197 4.58 1.51 -8.70
CA SER A 197 4.08 0.21 -8.23
C SER A 197 5.05 -0.36 -7.21
N GLY A 198 5.60 -1.56 -7.40
CA GLY A 198 6.56 -2.10 -6.45
C GLY A 198 7.81 -1.23 -6.28
N LEU A 199 8.36 -1.30 -5.08
CA LEU A 199 9.49 -0.50 -4.62
C LEU A 199 10.58 -1.43 -4.09
N ALA A 200 11.84 -1.08 -4.33
CA ALA A 200 12.97 -1.68 -3.63
C ALA A 200 14.02 -0.62 -3.31
N ILE A 201 14.73 -0.76 -2.20
CA ILE A 201 15.74 0.20 -1.77
C ILE A 201 17.10 -0.48 -1.66
N SER A 202 18.17 0.24 -2.01
CA SER A 202 19.54 -0.25 -1.85
C SER A 202 19.90 -0.47 -0.38
N ASP A 203 20.84 -1.37 -0.10
CA ASP A 203 21.28 -1.71 1.27
C ASP A 203 21.78 -0.50 2.08
N ASP A 204 22.32 0.51 1.39
CA ASP A 204 22.79 1.77 2.00
C ASP A 204 21.68 2.82 2.18
N GLY A 205 20.46 2.54 1.72
CA GLY A 205 19.32 3.46 1.78
C GLY A 205 19.40 4.64 0.80
N GLY A 206 20.43 4.74 -0.04
CA GLY A 206 20.69 5.91 -0.88
C GLY A 206 19.90 5.93 -2.20
N ARG A 207 19.42 4.76 -2.66
CA ARG A 207 18.75 4.61 -3.96
C ARG A 207 17.45 3.85 -3.83
N LEU A 208 16.37 4.46 -4.34
CA LEU A 208 15.06 3.86 -4.42
C LEU A 208 14.76 3.44 -5.87
N TYR A 209 14.44 2.17 -6.07
CA TYR A 209 14.01 1.61 -7.33
C TYR A 209 12.49 1.54 -7.37
N VAL A 210 11.90 2.11 -8.42
CA VAL A 210 10.45 2.28 -8.55
C VAL A 210 9.98 1.73 -9.88
N CYS A 211 9.05 0.76 -9.84
CA CYS A 211 8.38 0.28 -11.05
C CYS A 211 7.39 1.33 -11.56
N GLY A 212 7.65 1.90 -12.74
CA GLY A 212 6.75 2.77 -13.49
C GLY A 212 5.77 1.94 -14.31
N ASN A 213 4.60 1.65 -13.73
CA ASN A 213 3.65 0.71 -14.31
C ASN A 213 3.12 1.16 -15.69
N LEU A 214 2.83 2.46 -15.87
CA LEU A 214 2.27 2.97 -17.12
C LEU A 214 3.34 3.19 -18.19
N SER A 215 4.54 3.62 -17.81
CA SER A 215 5.63 3.91 -18.75
C SER A 215 6.45 2.67 -19.17
N ASN A 216 6.22 1.52 -18.53
CA ASN A 216 7.02 0.30 -18.71
C ASN A 216 8.51 0.55 -18.40
N GLN A 217 8.78 1.30 -17.34
CA GLN A 217 10.13 1.64 -16.90
C GLN A 217 10.40 1.14 -15.48
N LEU A 218 11.67 0.92 -15.17
CA LEU A 218 12.21 0.94 -13.82
C LEU A 218 12.97 2.24 -13.63
N PHE A 219 12.63 3.01 -12.61
CA PHE A 219 13.34 4.24 -12.23
C PHE A 219 14.25 3.97 -11.03
N GLU A 220 15.44 4.57 -11.03
CA GLU A 220 16.28 4.73 -9.83
C GLU A 220 16.20 6.20 -9.42
N LEU A 221 15.82 6.43 -8.17
CA LEU A 221 15.76 7.76 -7.55
C LEU A 221 16.83 7.84 -6.46
N ASP A 222 17.52 8.98 -6.36
CA ASP A 222 18.28 9.33 -5.15
C ASP A 222 17.29 9.65 -4.02
N THR A 223 17.45 9.01 -2.86
CA THR A 223 16.49 9.15 -1.75
C THR A 223 16.55 10.49 -1.03
N LYS A 224 17.64 11.25 -1.20
CA LYS A 224 17.83 12.56 -0.57
C LYS A 224 17.35 13.69 -1.46
N THR A 225 17.55 13.58 -2.77
CA THR A 225 17.19 14.63 -3.73
C THR A 225 15.89 14.34 -4.48
N GLY A 226 15.44 13.08 -4.48
CA GLY A 226 14.29 12.63 -5.26
C GLY A 226 14.53 12.64 -6.76
N GLU A 227 15.75 12.94 -7.22
CA GLU A 227 16.08 12.98 -8.63
C GLU A 227 16.16 11.57 -9.21
N VAL A 228 15.61 11.40 -10.40
CA VAL A 228 15.78 10.16 -11.18
C VAL A 228 17.20 10.12 -11.74
N THR A 229 18.03 9.25 -11.19
CA THR A 229 19.43 9.06 -11.61
C THR A 229 19.54 8.14 -12.82
N HIS A 230 18.65 7.14 -12.93
CA HIS A 230 18.61 6.19 -14.04
C HIS A 230 17.19 5.73 -14.37
N THR A 231 17.00 5.34 -15.62
CA THR A 231 15.75 4.76 -16.13
C THR A 231 16.08 3.59 -17.04
N TRP A 232 15.42 2.45 -16.84
CA TRP A 232 15.56 1.28 -17.70
C TRP A 232 14.21 0.84 -18.27
N PRO A 233 14.14 0.52 -19.58
CA PRO A 233 12.96 -0.11 -20.15
C PRO A 233 12.81 -1.53 -19.58
N VAL A 234 11.59 -1.90 -19.23
CA VAL A 234 11.24 -3.24 -18.74
C VAL A 234 10.06 -3.81 -19.54
N GLY A 235 9.48 -4.92 -19.05
CA GLY A 235 8.30 -5.52 -19.67
C GLY A 235 7.05 -4.67 -19.48
N VAL A 236 5.93 -5.16 -20.02
CA VAL A 236 4.65 -4.45 -19.97
C VAL A 236 4.08 -4.50 -18.55
N ALA A 237 3.70 -3.34 -18.03
CA ALA A 237 3.10 -3.15 -16.72
C ALA A 237 3.96 -3.79 -15.61
N PRO A 238 5.17 -3.26 -15.35
CA PRO A 238 6.00 -3.74 -14.24
C PRO A 238 5.21 -3.62 -12.94
N TYR A 239 5.24 -4.68 -12.14
CA TYR A 239 4.40 -4.85 -10.97
C TYR A 239 5.21 -4.73 -9.69
N ASP A 240 6.29 -5.51 -9.59
CA ASP A 240 7.12 -5.55 -8.40
C ASP A 240 8.61 -5.67 -8.75
N VAL A 241 9.48 -5.19 -7.85
CA VAL A 241 10.93 -5.23 -8.01
C VAL A 241 11.61 -5.73 -6.74
N VAL A 242 12.61 -6.59 -6.89
CA VAL A 242 13.50 -7.00 -5.79
C VAL A 242 14.96 -6.82 -6.18
N LEU A 243 15.78 -6.36 -5.24
CA LEU A 243 17.22 -6.26 -5.42
C LEU A 243 17.91 -7.50 -4.86
N VAL A 244 18.82 -8.07 -5.64
CA VAL A 244 19.68 -9.17 -5.19
C VAL A 244 21.10 -8.89 -5.69
N ALA A 245 21.99 -8.58 -4.73
CA ALA A 245 23.34 -8.12 -5.01
C ALA A 245 23.33 -6.92 -5.98
N ASN A 246 23.92 -7.06 -7.17
CA ASN A 246 24.00 -5.98 -8.16
C ASN A 246 22.90 -6.03 -9.24
N ARG A 247 21.79 -6.72 -8.99
CA ARG A 247 20.71 -6.90 -9.97
C ARG A 247 19.36 -6.51 -9.39
N ALA A 248 18.54 -5.90 -10.23
CA ALA A 248 17.10 -5.74 -10.00
C ALA A 248 16.34 -6.81 -10.80
N PHE A 249 15.41 -7.51 -10.15
CA PHE A 249 14.49 -8.45 -10.78
C PHE A 249 13.10 -7.84 -10.78
N VAL A 250 12.54 -7.63 -11.96
CA VAL A 250 11.24 -6.96 -12.14
C VAL A 250 10.20 -7.97 -12.62
N SER A 251 9.11 -8.10 -11.88
CA SER A 251 7.93 -8.84 -12.31
C SER A 251 7.05 -7.95 -13.17
N ASN A 252 6.39 -8.53 -14.17
CA ASN A 252 5.54 -7.81 -15.12
C ASN A 252 4.20 -8.53 -15.18
N TRP A 253 3.09 -7.78 -15.13
CA TRP A 253 1.77 -8.37 -15.37
C TRP A 253 1.57 -8.75 -16.83
N GLY A 254 2.31 -8.11 -17.73
CA GLY A 254 2.13 -8.30 -19.15
C GLY A 254 0.86 -7.65 -19.68
N GLY A 255 0.70 -7.70 -20.99
CA GLY A 255 -0.46 -7.24 -21.73
C GLY A 255 -0.44 -7.90 -23.11
N ARG A 256 -1.61 -8.19 -23.65
CA ARG A 256 -1.76 -8.67 -25.03
C ARG A 256 -1.57 -7.54 -26.03
#